data_AF-A0A5E4Z1R9-F1
#
_entry.id   AF-A0A5E4Z1R9-F1
#
_cell.length_a   1.000
_cell.length_b   1.000
_cell.length_c   1.000
_cell.angle_alpha   90.00
_cell.angle_beta   90.00
_cell.angle_gamma   90.00
#
_symmetry.space_group_name_H-M   'P 1'
#
loop_
_entity.id
_entity.type
_entity.pdbx_description
1 polymer ?
#
loop_
_entity_poly.entity_id
_entity_poly.type
_entity_poly.pdbx_seq_one_letter_code
_entity_poly.pdbx_strand_id
1 'polypeptide(L)'
;MQLFTPTEMATSRLKSAVQENIETALIDLGKRWQNSTNESFNGEFRDECLAMEWFRNRTVAKIVIEGRRTRYNEVYAHFRANTK
;
A
#
# COMPACT_ATOMS: atom_id res chain seq x y z
N MET A 1 26.89 2.68 8.30
CA MET A 1 25.54 2.51 7.71
C MET A 1 25.13 3.86 7.16
N GLN A 2 25.07 4.03 5.84
CA GLN A 2 24.72 5.31 5.23
C GLN A 2 23.21 5.55 5.41
N LEU A 3 22.84 6.68 6.01
CA LEU A 3 21.44 7.10 6.13
C LEU A 3 21.07 7.85 4.84
N PHE A 4 20.18 7.29 4.05
CA PHE A 4 19.61 7.98 2.91
C PHE A 4 18.52 8.96 3.35
N THR A 5 18.51 10.15 2.75
CA THR A 5 17.42 11.10 2.87
C THR A 5 16.17 10.61 2.13
N PRO A 6 14.97 11.06 2.51
CA PRO A 6 13.74 10.69 1.80
C PRO A 6 13.80 10.99 0.29
N THR A 7 14.44 12.09 -0.10
CA THR A 7 14.61 12.50 -1.50
C THR A 7 15.53 11.54 -2.28
N GLU A 8 16.62 11.08 -1.67
CA GLU A 8 17.53 10.10 -2.28
C GLU A 8 16.82 8.76 -2.49
N MET A 9 16.02 8.32 -1.51
CA MET A 9 15.20 7.11 -1.63
C MET A 9 14.15 7.21 -2.73
N ALA A 10 13.45 8.35 -2.82
CA ALA A 10 12.45 8.59 -3.87
C ALA A 10 13.10 8.59 -5.26
N THR A 11 14.23 9.28 -5.41
CA THR A 11 14.98 9.34 -6.68
C THR A 11 15.47 7.97 -7.11
N SER A 12 15.99 7.17 -6.17
CA SER A 12 16.44 5.80 -6.45
C SER A 12 15.30 4.91 -6.94
N ARG A 13 14.13 4.98 -6.30
CA ARG A 13 12.93 4.23 -6.72
C ARG A 13 12.43 4.62 -8.11
N LEU A 14 12.38 5.92 -8.41
CA LEU A 14 11.96 6.39 -9.74
C LEU A 14 12.94 5.93 -10.83
N LYS A 15 14.25 5.98 -10.56
CA LYS A 15 15.26 5.44 -11.48
C LYS A 15 15.05 3.95 -11.76
N SER A 16 14.80 3.14 -10.72
CA SER A 16 14.52 1.70 -10.87
C SER A 16 13.26 1.46 -11.72
N ALA A 17 12.19 2.20 -11.46
CA ALA A 17 10.93 2.08 -12.22
C ALA A 17 11.15 2.36 -13.72
N VAL A 18 11.93 3.39 -14.05
CA VAL A 18 12.28 3.70 -15.44
C VAL A 18 13.12 2.60 -16.08
N GLN A 19 14.08 2.02 -15.35
CA GLN A 19 14.90 0.89 -15.85
C GLN A 19 14.06 -0.35 -16.16
N GLU A 20 13.02 -0.59 -15.38
CA GLU A 20 12.11 -1.73 -15.53
C GLU A 20 10.95 -1.45 -16.52
N ASN A 21 10.92 -0.27 -17.15
CA ASN A 21 9.81 0.20 -18.00
C ASN A 21 8.45 0.18 -17.27
N ILE A 22 8.44 0.48 -15.97
CA ILE A 22 7.22 0.62 -15.19
C ILE A 22 6.70 2.05 -15.37
N GLU A 23 5.48 2.17 -15.89
CA GLU A 23 4.79 3.45 -15.98
C GLU A 23 4.44 3.97 -14.57
N THR A 24 4.80 5.22 -14.28
CA THR A 24 4.58 5.85 -12.97
C THR A 24 3.54 6.96 -13.06
N ALA A 25 2.45 6.83 -12.30
CA ALA A 25 1.50 7.92 -12.09
C ALA A 25 1.87 8.68 -10.80
N LEU A 26 2.36 9.92 -10.95
CA LEU A 26 2.70 10.78 -9.82
C LEU A 26 1.47 11.60 -9.37
N ILE A 27 1.39 11.85 -8.07
CA ILE A 27 0.38 12.73 -7.47
C ILE A 27 0.87 14.18 -7.57
N ASP A 28 -0.01 15.07 -8.00
CA ASP A 28 0.26 16.49 -8.04
C ASP A 28 0.34 17.07 -6.62
N LEU A 29 1.19 18.07 -6.46
CA LEU A 29 1.32 18.79 -5.19
C LEU A 29 -0.03 19.38 -4.75
N GLY A 30 -0.40 19.11 -3.50
CA GLY A 30 -1.65 19.59 -2.91
C GLY A 30 -2.89 18.78 -3.27
N LYS A 31 -2.83 17.85 -4.24
CA LYS A 31 -4.00 17.08 -4.69
C LYS A 31 -4.15 15.74 -3.97
N ARG A 32 -4.44 15.79 -2.67
CA ARG A 32 -4.58 14.58 -1.81
C ARG A 32 -5.57 13.55 -2.35
N TRP A 33 -6.62 13.99 -3.04
CA TRP A 33 -7.65 13.11 -3.60
C TRP A 33 -7.13 12.14 -4.68
N GLN A 34 -5.98 12.43 -5.31
CA GLN A 34 -5.36 11.50 -6.28
C GLN A 34 -4.82 10.22 -5.61
N ASN A 35 -4.69 10.20 -4.27
CA ASN A 35 -4.28 9.03 -3.48
C ASN A 35 -5.47 8.33 -2.78
N SER A 36 -6.71 8.71 -3.10
CA SER A 36 -7.89 8.34 -2.30
C SER A 36 -8.06 6.82 -2.14
N THR A 37 -7.79 6.02 -3.18
CA THR A 37 -7.93 4.56 -3.12
C THR A 37 -6.98 3.93 -2.10
N ASN A 38 -5.72 4.37 -2.09
CA ASN A 38 -4.72 3.86 -1.16
C ASN A 38 -4.98 4.35 0.27
N GLU A 39 -5.47 5.59 0.43
CA GLU A 39 -5.88 6.11 1.74
C GLU A 39 -7.05 5.31 2.32
N SER A 40 -8.09 5.06 1.51
CA SER A 40 -9.23 4.22 1.93
C SER A 40 -8.79 2.79 2.26
N PHE A 41 -7.90 2.20 1.45
CA PHE A 41 -7.35 0.87 1.74
C PHE A 41 -6.61 0.83 3.08
N ASN A 42 -5.77 1.84 3.36
CA ASN A 42 -4.99 1.91 4.59
C ASN A 42 -5.86 2.15 5.83
N GLY A 43 -6.94 2.92 5.70
CA GLY A 43 -7.95 3.09 6.75
C GLY A 43 -8.65 1.77 7.07
N GLU A 44 -9.23 1.14 6.04
CA GLU A 44 -9.92 -0.15 6.16
C GLU A 44 -8.99 -1.25 6.72
N PHE A 45 -7.73 -1.31 6.25
CA PHE A 45 -6.77 -2.27 6.78
C PHE A 45 -6.47 -2.05 8.26
N ARG A 46 -6.36 -0.79 8.67
CA ARG A 46 -6.14 -0.45 10.08
C ARG A 46 -7.33 -0.87 10.93
N ASP A 47 -8.53 -0.50 10.51
CA ASP A 47 -9.74 -0.68 11.30
C ASP A 47 -10.20 -2.14 11.33
N GLU A 48 -10.11 -2.85 10.20
CA GLU A 48 -10.63 -4.22 10.08
C GLU A 48 -9.60 -5.32 10.38
N CYS A 49 -8.30 -5.02 10.30
CA CYS A 49 -7.25 -6.02 10.52
C CYS A 49 -6.36 -5.70 11.72
N LEU A 50 -5.80 -4.48 11.79
CA LEU A 50 -4.80 -4.17 12.81
C LEU A 50 -5.41 -3.80 14.17
N ALA A 51 -6.58 -3.17 14.17
CA ALA A 51 -7.28 -2.77 15.39
C ALA A 51 -8.07 -3.93 16.03
N MET A 52 -8.44 -4.95 15.25
CA MET A 52 -9.22 -6.10 15.71
C MET A 52 -8.39 -7.16 16.43
N GLU A 53 -7.07 -7.15 16.27
CA GLU A 53 -6.20 -8.25 16.69
C GLU A 53 -5.01 -7.76 17.53
N TRP A 54 -4.73 -8.43 18.64
CA TRP A 54 -3.47 -8.23 19.36
C TRP A 54 -2.42 -9.23 18.86
N PHE A 55 -1.41 -8.74 18.14
CA PHE A 55 -0.34 -9.59 17.60
C PHE A 55 0.66 -10.01 18.67
N ARG A 56 0.59 -11.26 19.11
CA ARG A 56 1.52 -11.82 20.11
C ARG A 56 2.96 -11.94 19.60
N ASN A 57 3.13 -12.18 18.31
CA ASN A 57 4.44 -12.25 17.65
C ASN A 57 4.34 -12.02 16.13
N ARG A 58 5.49 -11.83 15.48
CA ARG A 58 5.57 -11.56 14.03
C ARG A 58 5.00 -12.69 13.16
N THR A 59 5.09 -13.94 13.61
CA THR A 59 4.58 -15.09 12.84
C THR A 59 3.06 -15.05 12.78
N VAL A 60 2.40 -14.81 13.92
CA VAL A 60 0.94 -14.65 13.98
C VAL A 60 0.50 -13.45 13.15
N ALA A 61 1.21 -12.32 13.24
CA ALA A 61 0.90 -11.14 12.43
C ALA A 61 0.93 -11.43 10.92
N LYS A 62 1.96 -12.14 10.43
CA LYS A 62 2.06 -12.52 9.02
C LYS A 62 0.86 -13.35 8.56
N ILE A 63 0.47 -14.35 9.34
CA ILE A 63 -0.64 -15.25 8.99
C ILE A 63 -1.96 -14.46 8.89
N VAL A 64 -2.25 -13.61 9.88
CA VAL A 64 -3.47 -12.80 9.90
C VAL A 64 -3.52 -11.82 8.73
N ILE A 65 -2.40 -11.12 8.47
CA ILE A 65 -2.31 -10.15 7.37
C ILE A 65 -2.47 -10.83 6.01
N GLU A 66 -1.90 -12.02 5.80
CA GLU A 66 -2.08 -12.79 4.56
C GLU A 66 -3.52 -13.28 4.37
N GLY A 67 -4.18 -13.71 5.44
CA GLY A 67 -5.60 -14.04 5.41
C GLY A 67 -6.45 -12.84 4.97
N ARG A 68 -6.18 -11.66 5.54
CA ARG A 68 -6.86 -10.42 5.12
C ARG A 68 -6.54 -10.05 3.67
N ARG A 69 -5.28 -10.13 3.24
CA ARG A 69 -4.88 -9.82 1.85
C ARG A 69 -5.64 -10.70 0.86
N THR A 70 -5.74 -11.99 1.14
CA THR A 70 -6.45 -12.97 0.31
C THR A 70 -7.93 -12.62 0.23
N ARG A 71 -8.60 -12.44 1.38
CA ARG A 71 -10.01 -12.04 1.44
C ARG A 71 -10.27 -10.71 0.73
N TYR A 72 -9.42 -9.71 0.95
CA TYR A 72 -9.54 -8.41 0.29
C TYR A 72 -9.47 -8.55 -1.23
N ASN A 73 -8.50 -9.31 -1.73
CA ASN A 73 -8.33 -9.54 -3.17
C ASN A 73 -9.46 -10.38 -3.76
N GLU A 74 -9.98 -11.39 -3.05
CA GLU A 74 -11.05 -12.26 -3.57
C GLU A 74 -12.43 -11.56 -3.55
N VAL A 75 -12.72 -10.79 -2.49
CA VAL A 75 -14.03 -10.16 -2.29
C VAL A 75 -14.15 -8.81 -3.02
N TYR A 76 -13.07 -8.03 -3.08
CA TYR A 76 -13.10 -6.69 -3.68
C TYR A 76 -12.51 -6.59 -5.09
N ALA A 77 -11.94 -7.67 -5.65
CA ALA A 77 -11.43 -7.68 -7.03
C ALA A 77 -12.48 -7.19 -8.05
N HIS A 78 -13.75 -7.48 -7.83
CA HIS A 78 -14.83 -7.08 -8.74
C HIS A 78 -15.36 -5.65 -8.48
N PHE A 79 -15.31 -5.16 -7.24
CA PHE A 79 -15.91 -3.87 -6.85
C PHE A 79 -14.97 -2.68 -7.03
N ARG A 80 -13.66 -2.84 -6.79
CA ARG A 80 -12.70 -1.70 -6.85
C ARG A 80 -11.96 -1.55 -8.17
N ALA A 81 -11.81 -2.62 -8.96
CA ALA A 81 -11.17 -2.54 -10.29
C ALA A 81 -12.01 -1.77 -11.33
N ASN A 82 -13.31 -1.54 -11.06
CA ASN A 82 -14.24 -0.90 -11.99
C ASN A 82 -14.72 0.50 -11.54
N THR A 83 -14.11 1.09 -10.51
CA THR A 83 -14.49 2.44 -10.08
C THR A 83 -13.39 3.45 -10.43
N LYS A 84 -13.48 3.93 -11.68
CA LYS A 84 -12.80 5.06 -12.34
C LYS A 84 -11.40 4.86 -12.88
#